data_AF-A0A9D6SP26-F1
#
_entry.id   AF-A0A9D6SP26-F1
#
_cell.length_a   1.000
_cell.length_b   1.000
_cell.length_c   1.000
_cell.angle_alpha   90.00
_cell.angle_beta   90.00
_cell.angle_gamma   90.00
#
_symmetry.space_group_name_H-M   'P 1'
#
loop_
_entity.id
_entity.type
_entity.pdbx_description
1 polymer ?
#
loop_
_entity_poly.entity_id
_entity_poly.type
_entity_poly.pdbx_seq_one_letter_code
_entity_poly.pdbx_strand_id
1 'polypeptide(L)' 'MNENQKKVVIGAVIVIVAMLLYPPFLIRGAGGATRNLGYSFLFDIPNGNGSVDIAMLLVQWFAVAIVAAALWWLTKDKG' A
#
# COMPACT_ATOMS: atom_id res chain seq x y z
N MET A 1 -20.60 -4.44 13.16
CA MET A 1 -19.53 -5.09 12.37
C MET A 1 -19.51 -6.55 12.78
N ASN A 2 -19.81 -7.47 11.87
CA ASN A 2 -19.76 -8.91 12.18
C ASN A 2 -18.30 -9.43 12.17
N GLU A 3 -18.09 -10.69 12.52
CA GLU A 3 -16.74 -11.27 12.56
C GLU A 3 -16.04 -11.24 11.20
N ASN A 4 -16.77 -11.45 10.11
CA ASN A 4 -16.24 -11.44 8.76
C ASN A 4 -15.77 -10.04 8.35
N GLN A 5 -16.58 -9.03 8.61
CA GLN A 5 -16.23 -7.63 8.40
C GLN A 5 -15.02 -7.19 9.23
N LYS A 6 -14.92 -7.67 10.48
CA LYS A 6 -13.73 -7.42 11.33
C LYS A 6 -12.47 -8.02 10.71
N LYS A 7 -12.54 -9.24 10.18
CA LYS A 7 -11.43 -9.88 9.47
C LYS A 7 -11.02 -9.09 8.21
N VAL A 8 -11.98 -8.57 7.45
CA VAL A 8 -11.70 -7.72 6.27
C VAL A 8 -10.92 -6.47 6.68
N VAL A 9 -11.36 -5.76 7.72
CA VAL A 9 -10.68 -4.54 8.21
C VAL A 9 -9.28 -4.87 8.72
N ILE A 10 -9.12 -5.93 9.50
CA ILE A 10 -7.79 -6.37 10.00
C ILE A 10 -6.88 -6.71 8.81
N GLY A 11 -7.37 -7.43 7.80
CA GLY A 11 -6.61 -7.74 6.59
C GLY A 11 -6.15 -6.49 5.84
N ALA A 12 -7.04 -5.50 5.66
CA ALA A 12 -6.69 -4.23 5.02
C ALA A 12 -5.60 -3.46 5.79
N VAL A 13 -5.69 -3.42 7.13
CA VAL A 13 -4.68 -2.79 7.99
C VAL A 13 -3.33 -3.50 7.84
N ILE A 14 -3.30 -4.84 7.83
CA ILE A 14 -2.05 -5.62 7.64
C ILE A 14 -1.42 -5.28 6.29
N VAL A 15 -2.20 -5.20 5.22
CA VAL A 15 -1.70 -4.83 3.89
C VAL A 15 -1.13 -3.41 3.87
N ILE A 16 -1.81 -2.44 4.48
CA ILE A 16 -1.31 -1.05 4.58
C ILE A 16 0.00 -0.99 5.38
N VAL A 17 0.09 -1.72 6.51
CA VAL A 17 1.32 -1.81 7.30
C VAL A 17 2.44 -2.45 6.48
N ALA A 18 2.16 -3.50 5.69
CA ALA A 18 3.13 -4.10 4.80
C ALA A 18 3.64 -3.10 3.75
N MET A 19 2.74 -2.27 3.17
CA MET A 19 3.12 -1.19 2.24
C MET A 19 3.96 -0.09 2.91
N LEU A 20 3.76 0.18 4.20
CA LEU A 20 4.59 1.13 4.96
C LEU A 20 5.97 0.56 5.28
N LEU A 21 6.06 -0.73 5.57
CA LEU A 21 7.32 -1.42 5.82
C LEU A 21 8.10 -1.67 4.54
N TYR A 22 7.41 -1.88 3.43
CA TYR A 22 7.98 -2.11 2.10
C TYR A 22 7.41 -1.13 1.08
N PRO A 23 7.70 0.18 1.18
CA PRO A 23 7.12 1.16 0.28
C PRO A 23 7.71 1.07 -1.13
N PRO A 24 6.98 1.57 -2.15
CA PRO A 24 7.56 1.77 -3.47
C PRO A 24 8.60 2.88 -3.42
N PHE A 25 9.75 2.65 -4.05
CA PHE A 25 10.82 3.64 -4.20
C PHE A 25 10.95 4.09 -5.65
N LEU A 26 11.37 5.34 -5.84
CA LEU A 26 11.80 5.90 -7.11
C LEU A 26 13.10 6.69 -6.93
N ILE A 27 13.80 6.91 -8.03
CA ILE A 27 14.89 7.88 -8.13
C ILE A 27 14.50 8.97 -9.14
N ARG A 28 14.86 10.22 -8.82
CA ARG A 28 14.73 11.36 -9.71
C ARG A 28 16.08 11.64 -10.37
N GLY A 29 16.13 11.51 -11.70
CA GLY A 29 17.30 11.82 -12.51
C GLY A 29 17.28 13.25 -13.05
N ALA A 30 18.31 13.59 -13.82
CA ALA A 30 18.41 14.88 -14.51
C ALA A 30 17.23 15.08 -15.48
N GLY A 31 16.79 16.33 -15.65
CA GLY A 31 15.70 16.68 -16.56
C GLY A 31 14.30 16.21 -16.12
N GLY A 32 14.11 15.81 -14.86
CA GLY A 32 12.81 15.38 -14.34
C GLY A 32 12.46 13.91 -14.64
N ALA A 33 13.40 13.14 -15.20
CA ALA A 33 13.20 11.71 -15.39
C ALA A 33 12.99 11.01 -14.05
N THR A 34 12.01 10.12 -13.96
CA THR A 34 11.77 9.28 -12.79
C THR A 34 11.95 7.82 -13.19
N ARG A 35 12.62 7.04 -12.31
CA ARG A 35 12.77 5.61 -12.50
C ARG A 35 12.27 4.89 -11.26
N ASN A 36 11.35 3.96 -11.48
CA ASN A 36 10.83 3.07 -10.44
C ASN A 36 11.95 2.10 -9.99
N LEU A 37 12.15 1.99 -8.68
CA LEU A 37 13.15 1.12 -8.06
C LEU A 37 12.55 -0.15 -7.42
N GLY A 38 11.23 -0.33 -7.53
CA GLY A 38 10.50 -1.42 -6.91
C GLY A 38 10.16 -1.15 -5.45
N TYR A 39 9.94 -2.23 -4.71
CA TYR A 39 9.63 -2.21 -3.29
C TYR A 39 10.83 -2.72 -2.51
N SER A 40 11.15 -2.05 -1.41
CA SER A 40 12.23 -2.45 -0.50
C SER A 40 11.85 -2.12 0.92
N PHE A 41 12.54 -2.73 1.89
CA PHE A 41 12.34 -2.44 3.29
C PHE A 41 12.63 -0.96 3.59
N LEU A 42 11.80 -0.33 4.43
CA LEU A 42 11.84 1.11 4.70
C LEU A 42 13.21 1.62 5.16
N PHE A 43 13.96 0.78 5.89
CA PHE A 43 15.30 1.11 6.40
C PHE A 43 16.44 0.57 5.52
N ASP A 44 16.13 -0.04 4.37
CA ASP A 44 17.09 -0.53 3.37
C ASP A 44 16.83 0.17 2.02
N ILE A 45 17.37 1.39 1.90
CA ILE A 45 17.11 2.26 0.76
C ILE A 45 17.75 1.68 -0.51
N PRO A 46 16.96 1.38 -1.56
CA PRO A 46 17.50 0.85 -2.81
C PRO A 46 18.54 1.78 -3.44
N ASN A 47 19.71 1.22 -3.77
CA ASN A 47 20.84 1.92 -4.41
C ASN A 47 21.35 3.16 -3.63
N GLY A 48 20.99 3.31 -2.35
CA GLY A 48 21.47 4.38 -1.47
C GLY A 48 20.94 5.79 -1.76
N ASN A 49 20.14 5.98 -2.82
CA ASN A 49 19.62 7.29 -3.25
C ASN A 49 18.15 7.27 -3.70
N GLY A 50 17.44 6.16 -3.45
CA GLY A 50 15.99 6.08 -3.66
C GLY A 50 15.21 6.97 -2.67
N SER A 51 14.05 7.43 -3.12
CA SER A 51 13.05 8.13 -2.29
C SER A 51 11.71 7.44 -2.43
N VAL A 52 10.89 7.48 -1.37
CA VAL A 52 9.55 6.86 -1.40
C VAL A 52 8.68 7.54 -2.45
N ASP A 53 8.05 6.74 -3.31
CA ASP A 53 7.04 7.19 -4.25
C ASP A 53 5.70 7.37 -3.53
N ILE A 54 5.51 8.56 -2.95
CA ILE A 54 4.31 8.91 -2.19
C ILE A 54 3.05 8.86 -3.06
N ALA A 55 3.15 9.26 -4.34
CA ALA A 55 2.00 9.23 -5.24
C ALA A 55 1.54 7.78 -5.47
N MET A 56 2.48 6.88 -5.77
CA MET A 56 2.20 5.45 -5.92
C MET A 56 1.65 4.83 -4.63
N LEU A 57 2.22 5.16 -3.46
CA LEU A 57 1.76 4.65 -2.17
C LEU A 57 0.30 5.06 -1.88
N LEU A 58 -0.08 6.30 -2.17
CA LEU A 58 -1.46 6.78 -2.01
C LEU A 58 -2.44 6.07 -2.96
N VAL A 59 -2.04 5.82 -4.20
CA VAL A 59 -2.86 5.05 -5.17
C VAL A 59 -3.09 3.63 -4.66
N GLN A 60 -2.06 2.99 -4.09
CA GLN A 60 -2.19 1.65 -3.50
C GLN A 60 -3.14 1.64 -2.31
N TRP A 61 -3.03 2.61 -1.40
CA TRP A 61 -3.94 2.73 -0.26
C TRP A 61 -5.38 2.93 -0.69
N PHE A 62 -5.60 3.75 -1.73
CA PHE A 62 -6.92 3.96 -2.30
C PHE A 62 -7.49 2.67 -2.90
N ALA A 63 -6.68 1.91 -3.64
CA ALA A 63 -7.08 0.61 -4.18
C ALA A 63 -7.43 -0.39 -3.06
N VAL A 64 -6.63 -0.47 -2.00
CA VAL A 64 -6.92 -1.30 -0.82
C VAL A 64 -8.23 -0.87 -0.16
N ALA A 65 -8.47 0.43 0.00
CA ALA A 65 -9.71 0.95 0.58
C ALA A 65 -10.95 0.56 -0.24
N ILE A 66 -10.88 0.66 -1.58
CA ILE A 66 -11.97 0.23 -2.48
C ILE A 66 -12.25 -1.27 -2.31
N VAL A 67 -11.20 -2.11 -2.39
CA VAL A 67 -11.34 -3.57 -2.27
C VAL A 67 -11.87 -3.95 -0.89
N ALA A 68 -11.36 -3.34 0.17
CA ALA A 68 -11.83 -3.58 1.54
C ALA A 68 -13.29 -3.16 1.71
N ALA A 69 -13.71 -2.00 1.18
CA ALA A 69 -15.09 -1.55 1.22
C ALA A 69 -16.03 -2.52 0.48
N ALA A 70 -15.63 -3.00 -0.70
CA ALA A 70 -16.40 -3.98 -1.46
C ALA A 70 -16.56 -5.31 -0.68
N LEU A 71 -15.46 -5.86 -0.15
CA LEU A 71 -15.50 -7.10 0.64
C LEU A 71 -16.29 -6.94 1.94
N TRP A 72 -16.17 -5.78 2.60
CA TRP A 72 -16.93 -5.47 3.81
C TRP A 72 -18.44 -5.41 3.54
N TRP A 73 -18.84 -4.84 2.40
CA TRP A 73 -20.24 -4.80 1.98
C TRP A 73 -20.77 -6.19 1.65
N LEU A 74 -20.01 -7.00 0.91
CA LEU A 74 -20.37 -8.39 0.54
C LEU A 74 -20.47 -9.34 1.75
N THR A 75 -19.81 -9.01 2.86
CA THR A 75 -19.82 -9.82 4.08
C THR A 75 -20.83 -9.34 5.12
N LYS A 76 -21.59 -8.27 4.83
CA LYS A 76 -22.56 -7.66 5.76
C LYS A 76 -23.62 -8.64 6.24
N ASP A 77 -24.15 -9.47 5.34
CA ASP A 77 -25.28 -10.35 5.63
C ASP A 77 -24.86 -11.77 6.07
N LYS A 78 -23.55 -12.03 6.11
CA LYS A 78 -22.97 -13.32 6.53
C LYS A 78 -22.65 -13.33 8.04
N GLY A 79 -23.55 -12.78 8.84
CA GLY A 79 -23.43 -12.65 10.30
C GLY A 79 -24.01 -13.83 11.04
#